data_AF-K7VMM9-F1
#
_entry.id   AF-K7VMM9-F1
#
_cell.length_a   1.000
_cell.length_b   1.000
_cell.length_c   1.000
_cell.angle_alpha   90.00
_cell.angle_beta   90.00
_cell.angle_gamma   90.00
#
_symmetry.space_group_name_H-M   'P 1'
#
loop_
_entity.id
_entity.type
_entity.pdbx_description
1 polymer ?
#
loop_
_entity_poly.entity_id
_entity_poly.type
_entity_poly.pdbx_seq_one_letter_code
_entity_poly.pdbx_strand_id
1 'polypeptide(L)' 'FKMFAVGVGNAVEDELREIASEPVAEHYFYTADFKTINQIGKKLQKKICV' A
#
# COMPACT_ATOMS: atom_id res chain seq x y z
N PHE A 1 7.18 1.09 14.38
CA PHE A 1 7.43 0.86 12.94
C PHE A 1 6.09 0.95 12.22
N LYS A 2 6.00 1.60 11.06
CA LYS A 2 4.77 1.67 10.26
C LYS A 2 4.92 0.72 9.08
N MET A 3 4.05 -0.28 8.97
CA MET A 3 4.00 -1.21 7.83
C MET A 3 2.96 -0.74 6.84
N PHE A 4 3.33 -0.77 5.56
CA PHE A 4 2.46 -0.46 4.44
C PHE A 4 2.33 -1.70 3.56
N ALA A 5 1.10 -2.08 3.21
CA ALA A 5 0.82 -3.22 2.36
C ALA A 5 0.40 -2.73 0.96
N VAL A 6 0.99 -3.28 -0.09
CA VAL A 6 0.67 -2.92 -1.49
C VAL A 6 0.34 -4.19 -2.28
N GLY A 7 -0.92 -4.35 -2.65
CA GLY A 7 -1.41 -5.44 -3.50
C GLY A 7 -1.47 -5.05 -4.97
N VAL A 8 -1.12 -5.99 -5.85
CA VAL A 8 -1.12 -5.77 -7.31
C VAL A 8 -1.81 -6.91 -8.04
N GLY A 9 -2.68 -6.61 -9.01
CA GLY A 9 -3.40 -7.62 -9.78
C GLY A 9 -4.48 -8.30 -8.94
N ASN A 10 -4.49 -9.64 -8.89
CA ASN A 10 -5.47 -10.41 -8.12
C ASN A 10 -5.07 -10.57 -6.63
N ALA A 11 -4.51 -9.52 -6.02
CA ALA A 11 -4.14 -9.56 -4.62
C ALA A 11 -5.39 -9.58 -3.72
N VAL A 12 -5.34 -10.36 -2.64
CA VAL A 12 -6.44 -10.46 -1.68
C VAL A 12 -6.38 -9.28 -0.72
N GLU A 13 -7.35 -8.37 -0.81
CA GLU A 13 -7.37 -7.16 0.01
C GLU A 13 -7.40 -7.45 1.52
N ASP A 14 -8.11 -8.50 1.94
CA ASP A 14 -8.20 -8.88 3.35
C ASP A 14 -6.84 -9.25 3.96
N GLU A 15 -6.01 -10.03 3.26
CA GLU A 15 -4.65 -10.37 3.74
C GLU A 15 -3.77 -9.12 3.84
N LEU A 16 -3.90 -8.19 2.89
CA LEU A 16 -3.15 -6.93 2.92
C LEU A 16 -3.52 -6.06 4.13
N ARG A 17 -4.79 -6.12 4.56
CA ARG A 17 -5.28 -5.38 5.73
C ARG A 17 -4.73 -5.93 7.04
N GLU A 18 -4.46 -7.22 7.12
CA GLU A 18 -3.83 -7.84 8.29
C GLU A 18 -2.35 -7.47 8.43
N ILE A 19 -1.66 -7.21 7.31
CA ILE A 19 -0.23 -6.83 7.29
C ILE A 19 -0.04 -5.32 7.53
N ALA A 20 -0.97 -4.49 7.05
CA ALA A 20 -0.89 -3.04 7.17
C ALA A 20 -1.04 -2.56 8.63
N SER A 21 -0.28 -1.53 9.01
CA SER A 21 -0.40 -0.93 10.34
C SER A 21 -1.65 -0.05 10.48
N GLU A 22 -2.09 0.16 11.72
CA GLU A 22 -3.22 1.06 11.98
C GLU A 22 -2.86 2.54 11.79
N PRO A 23 -3.79 3.37 11.27
CA PRO A 23 -5.08 2.98 10.69
C PRO A 23 -4.92 2.29 9.33
N VAL A 24 -5.51 1.09 9.19
CA VAL A 24 -5.32 0.22 8.02
C VAL A 24 -5.65 0.96 6.73
N ALA A 25 -6.74 1.72 6.72
CA ALA A 25 -7.21 2.50 5.56
C ALA A 25 -6.17 3.47 4.96
N GLU A 26 -5.18 3.89 5.74
CA GLU A 26 -4.10 4.76 5.26
C GLU A 26 -2.81 4.03 4.87
N HIS A 27 -2.71 2.75 5.23
CA HIS A 27 -1.51 1.95 5.12
C HIS A 27 -1.66 0.76 4.16
N TYR A 28 -2.86 0.48 3.65
CA TYR A 28 -3.09 -0.47 2.57
C TYR A 28 -3.31 0.25 1.23
N PHE A 29 -2.75 -0.32 0.17
CA PHE A 29 -2.97 0.13 -1.20
C PHE A 29 -3.21 -1.09 -2.10
N TYR A 30 -4.19 -0.99 -2.99
CA TYR A 30 -4.48 -2.01 -3.99
C TYR A 30 -4.49 -1.37 -5.39
N THR A 31 -3.92 -2.07 -6.36
CA THR A 31 -3.96 -1.68 -7.78
C THR A 31 -4.07 -2.90 -8.67
N ALA A 32 -4.90 -2.86 -9.70
CA ALA A 32 -4.92 -3.92 -10.70
C ALA A 32 -3.67 -3.90 -11.61
N ASP A 33 -3.03 -2.73 -11.75
CA ASP A 33 -1.93 -2.49 -12.69
C ASP A 33 -0.58 -2.28 -11.98
N PHE A 34 0.44 -2.98 -12.46
CA PHE A 34 1.84 -2.78 -12.03
C PHE A 34 2.37 -1.37 -12.34
N LYS A 35 1.81 -0.70 -13.36
CA LYS A 35 2.20 0.68 -13.72
C LYS A 35 1.88 1.67 -12.60
N THR A 36 0.84 1.40 -11.82
CA THR A 36 0.40 2.24 -10.70
C THR A 36 1.30 2.11 -9.48
N ILE A 37 2.10 1.04 -9.36
CA ILE A 37 3.06 0.85 -8.26
C ILE A 37 4.02 2.05 -8.19
N ASN A 38 4.49 2.57 -9.32
CA ASN A 38 5.39 3.71 -9.34
C ASN A 38 4.73 4.99 -8.77
N GLN A 39 3.42 5.16 -8.99
CA GLN A 39 2.66 6.27 -8.40
C GLN A 39 2.44 6.07 -6.90
N ILE A 40 2.15 4.83 -6.47
CA ILE A 40 2.01 4.45 -5.07
C ILE A 40 3.33 4.68 -4.33
N GLY A 41 4.45 4.24 -4.89
CA GLY A 41 5.79 4.47 -4.36
C GLY A 41 6.11 5.95 -4.18
N LYS A 42 5.78 6.81 -5.16
CA LYS A 42 5.92 8.27 -5.02
C LYS A 42 5.04 8.87 -3.92
N LYS A 43 3.80 8.36 -3.74
CA LYS A 43 2.93 8.79 -2.63
C LYS A 43 3.49 8.36 -1.28
N LEU A 44 3.97 7.13 -1.16
CA LEU A 44 4.62 6.61 0.04
C LEU A 44 5.88 7.41 0.37
N GLN A 45 6.71 7.70 -0.62
CA GLN A 45 7.92 8.52 -0.46
C GLN A 45 7.57 9.90 0.10
N LYS A 46 6.51 10.56 -0.41
CA LYS A 46 6.05 11.85 0.15
C LYS A 46 5.47 11.73 1.56
N LYS A 47 4.86 10.60 1.92
CA LYS A 47 4.31 10.35 3.26
C LYS A 47 5.38 9.98 4.29
N ILE A 48 6.48 9.37 3.85
CA ILE A 48 7.52 8.79 4.72
C ILE A 48 8.78 9.68 4.79
N CYS A 49 9.19 10.27 3.66
CA CYS A 49 10.35 11.16 3.61
C CYS A 49 9.95 12.60 3.95
N VAL A 50 10.66 13.19 4.90
CA VAL A 50 10.67 14.64 5.20
C VAL A 50 11.45 15.43 4.16
#